data_AF-A0A1X0ND05-F1
#
_entry.id   AF-A0A1X0ND05-F1
#
_cell.length_a   1.000
_cell.length_b   1.000
_cell.length_c   1.000
_cell.angle_alpha   90.00
_cell.angle_beta   90.00
_cell.angle_gamma   90.00
#
_symmetry.space_group_name_H-M   'P 1'
#
loop_
_entity.id
_entity.type
_entity.pdbx_description
1 polymer ?
#
loop_
_entity_poly.entity_id
_entity_poly.type
_entity_poly.pdbx_seq_one_letter_code
_entity_poly.pdbx_strand_id
1 'polypeptide(L)'
;MAGPAYACNYDEIKEKSGPPVVVVRELPKKGEGAWQAYTVSTSNKENSNEGWEPLRIKVSYEDLKSDKYCVKEKEKRMDFLNGESADCHAHDIMLRGKEEAIKNEILPKAIKLHTDRLLVQRMKTPLQVPKFSKPSVCSHFTIPGDRAPYGVENADFLLYVAAGPSKKLTSFTWAVTCAIDDQSKR
;
A
#
# COMPACT_ATOMS: atom_id res chain seq x y z
N MET A 1 3.70 43.30 -6.21
CA MET A 1 4.24 42.58 -5.03
C MET A 1 4.47 41.15 -5.45
N ALA A 2 5.72 40.71 -5.56
CA ALA A 2 6.06 39.32 -5.88
C ALA A 2 6.01 38.49 -4.59
N GLY A 3 5.34 37.35 -4.61
CA GLY A 3 5.22 36.43 -3.47
C GLY A 3 6.57 35.78 -3.09
N PRO A 4 6.68 35.17 -1.91
CA PRO A 4 7.93 34.59 -1.44
C PRO A 4 8.35 33.43 -2.35
N ALA A 5 9.63 33.40 -2.72
CA ALA A 5 10.23 32.29 -3.42
C ALA A 5 10.32 31.09 -2.45
N TYR A 6 9.61 30.01 -2.76
CA TYR A 6 9.77 28.74 -2.06
C TYR A 6 11.11 28.14 -2.51
N ALA A 7 12.14 28.20 -1.66
CA ALA A 7 13.39 27.50 -1.92
C ALA A 7 13.13 25.98 -1.86
N CYS A 8 13.36 25.28 -2.96
CA CYS A 8 13.33 23.82 -3.00
C CYS A 8 14.59 23.30 -2.30
N ASN A 9 14.51 23.03 -0.99
CA ASN A 9 15.62 22.47 -0.21
C ASN A 9 15.80 20.95 -0.42
N TYR A 10 15.49 20.44 -1.61
CA TYR A 10 15.58 19.01 -1.92
C TYR A 10 17.01 18.49 -1.76
N ASP A 11 18.00 19.27 -2.20
CA ASP A 11 19.41 18.86 -2.14
C ASP A 11 19.95 18.85 -0.71
N GLU A 12 19.56 19.81 0.13
CA GLU A 12 19.93 19.83 1.56
C GLU A 12 19.28 18.67 2.34
N ILE A 13 18.04 18.30 1.98
CA ILE A 13 17.36 17.13 2.55
C ILE A 13 18.02 15.83 2.06
N LYS A 14 18.48 15.79 0.81
CA LYS A 14 19.18 14.63 0.23
C LYS A 14 20.55 14.43 0.88
N GLU A 15 21.26 15.50 1.20
CA GLU A 15 22.53 15.41 1.95
C GLU A 15 22.32 14.90 3.39
N LYS A 16 21.17 15.20 4.00
CA LYS A 16 20.73 14.65 5.30
C LYS A 16 20.09 13.26 5.18
N SER A 17 19.75 12.81 3.98
CA SER A 17 19.13 11.50 3.75
C SER A 17 20.21 10.42 3.79
N GLY A 18 19.95 9.38 4.58
CA GLY A 18 20.91 8.32 4.87
C GLY A 18 21.38 7.53 3.64
N PRO A 19 22.31 6.57 3.85
CA PRO A 19 22.91 5.78 2.77
C PRO A 19 21.85 5.06 1.90
N PRO A 20 22.22 4.65 0.67
CA PRO A 20 21.30 4.06 -0.29
C PRO A 20 20.49 2.91 0.32
N VAL A 21 19.18 3.08 0.29
CA VAL A 21 18.20 2.10 0.73
C VAL A 21 17.97 1.07 -0.36
N VAL A 22 18.12 -0.21 0.01
CA VAL A 22 17.71 -1.33 -0.84
C VAL A 22 16.37 -1.84 -0.34
N VAL A 23 15.33 -1.71 -1.17
CA VAL A 23 14.04 -2.36 -0.92
C VAL A 23 14.13 -3.79 -1.39
N VAL A 24 13.93 -4.71 -0.46
CA VAL A 24 13.88 -6.14 -0.74
C VAL A 24 12.42 -6.59 -0.60
N ARG A 25 11.93 -7.23 -1.65
CA ARG A 25 10.67 -7.98 -1.60
C ARG A 25 10.96 -9.30 -0.88
N GLU A 26 10.37 -9.50 0.29
CA GLU A 26 10.60 -10.74 1.02
C GLU A 26 9.93 -11.92 0.31
N LEU A 27 10.61 -13.06 0.31
CA LEU A 27 9.98 -14.32 -0.10
C LEU A 27 8.93 -14.70 0.95
N PRO A 28 7.76 -15.22 0.56
CA PRO A 28 6.75 -15.68 1.50
C PRO A 28 7.35 -16.72 2.46
N LYS A 29 7.48 -16.38 3.75
CA LYS A 29 7.90 -17.36 4.76
C LYS A 29 6.72 -18.30 5.04
N LYS A 30 7.02 -19.55 5.41
CA LYS A 30 6.00 -20.57 5.70
C LYS A 30 5.06 -20.04 6.80
N GLY A 31 3.80 -19.77 6.44
CA GLY A 31 2.80 -19.18 7.34
C GLY A 31 2.54 -17.68 7.20
N GLU A 32 3.16 -16.99 6.23
CA GLU A 32 2.92 -15.55 5.91
C GLU A 32 2.21 -15.32 4.55
N GLY A 33 1.75 -16.39 3.88
CA GLY A 33 1.39 -16.39 2.45
C GLY A 33 0.28 -15.46 1.96
N ALA A 34 -0.35 -14.66 2.83
CA ALA A 34 -1.42 -13.73 2.49
C ALA A 34 -0.94 -12.27 2.33
N TRP A 35 0.29 -11.96 2.78
CA TRP A 35 0.86 -10.61 2.73
C TRP A 35 2.19 -10.61 1.98
N GLN A 36 2.39 -9.60 1.12
CA GLN A 36 3.69 -9.34 0.53
C GLN A 36 4.42 -8.27 1.36
N ALA A 37 5.55 -8.64 1.96
CA ALA A 37 6.37 -7.70 2.72
C ALA A 37 7.43 -7.03 1.85
N TYR A 38 7.65 -5.74 2.10
CA TYR A 38 8.73 -4.94 1.56
C TYR A 38 9.53 -4.35 2.73
N THR A 39 10.80 -4.73 2.84
CA THR A 39 11.70 -4.23 3.87
C THR A 39 12.86 -3.47 3.26
N VAL A 40 13.37 -2.53 4.02
CA VAL A 40 14.50 -1.68 3.66
C VAL A 40 15.71 -2.08 4.50
N SER A 41 16.82 -2.40 3.85
CA SER A 41 18.12 -2.51 4.50
C SER A 41 18.89 -1.18 4.37
N THR A 42 19.32 -0.62 5.49
CA THR A 42 20.24 0.53 5.54
C THR A 42 21.63 0.05 5.94
N SER A 43 22.68 0.55 5.27
CA SER A 43 24.04 0.04 5.45
C SER A 43 24.85 0.71 6.56
N ASN A 44 24.45 1.84 7.15
CA ASN A 44 25.18 2.48 8.25
C ASN A 44 24.25 3.00 9.37
N LYS A 45 24.56 2.63 10.61
CA LYS A 45 23.95 3.11 11.86
C LYS A 45 24.84 4.17 12.54
N GLU A 46 25.24 5.21 11.82
CA GLU A 46 25.98 6.30 12.46
C GLU A 46 25.13 7.57 12.50
N ASN A 47 24.60 7.83 13.71
CA ASN A 47 24.06 9.07 14.29
C ASN A 47 23.00 9.84 13.46
N SER A 48 21.71 9.86 13.82
CA SER A 48 21.21 10.79 14.86
C SER A 48 19.71 10.67 15.20
N ASN A 49 18.99 9.62 14.76
CA ASN A 49 17.56 9.48 15.08
C ASN A 49 17.30 8.25 15.96
N GLU A 50 17.62 8.37 17.25
CA GLU A 50 17.37 7.32 18.24
C GLU A 50 15.86 6.96 18.24
N GLY A 51 15.55 5.71 17.86
CA GLY A 51 14.17 5.20 17.77
C GLY A 51 13.41 5.43 16.45
N TRP A 52 13.99 6.10 15.45
CA TRP A 52 13.40 6.19 14.11
C TRP A 52 14.06 5.20 13.16
N GLU A 53 13.24 4.43 12.45
CA GLU A 53 13.68 3.38 11.54
C GLU A 53 12.94 3.48 10.20
N PRO A 54 13.46 2.88 9.13
CA PRO A 54 12.77 2.85 7.84
C PRO A 54 11.37 2.24 7.93
N LEU A 55 10.41 2.87 7.25
CA LEU A 55 9.02 2.41 7.17
C LEU A 55 8.92 0.98 6.59
N ARG A 56 8.17 0.09 7.24
CA ARG A 56 7.84 -1.24 6.73
C ARG A 56 6.40 -1.28 6.22
N ILE A 57 6.24 -1.56 4.93
CA ILE A 57 4.93 -1.66 4.27
C ILE A 57 4.65 -3.12 3.92
N LYS A 58 3.50 -3.65 4.36
CA LYS A 58 2.97 -4.93 3.86
C LYS A 58 1.79 -4.67 2.94
N VAL A 59 1.77 -5.37 1.81
CA VAL A 59 0.78 -5.19 0.75
C VAL A 59 -0.09 -6.44 0.61
N SER A 60 -1.41 -6.26 0.59
CA SER A 60 -2.38 -7.28 0.25
C SER A 60 -2.72 -7.19 -1.24
N TYR A 61 -2.61 -8.34 -1.91
CA TYR A 61 -2.99 -8.52 -3.31
C TYR A 61 -4.25 -9.39 -3.46
N GLU A 62 -5.00 -9.59 -2.39
CA GLU A 62 -6.20 -10.44 -2.40
C GLU A 62 -7.24 -9.96 -3.43
N ASP A 63 -7.41 -8.64 -3.56
CA ASP A 63 -8.31 -8.03 -4.54
C ASP A 63 -7.66 -7.76 -5.91
N LEU A 64 -6.46 -8.32 -6.12
CA LEU A 64 -5.76 -8.40 -7.42
C LEU A 64 -5.60 -9.86 -7.89
N LYS A 65 -6.55 -10.72 -7.50
CA LYS A 65 -6.74 -12.07 -8.05
C LYS A 65 -7.75 -12.05 -9.20
N SER A 66 -7.66 -13.03 -10.10
CA SER A 66 -8.43 -13.06 -11.35
C SER A 66 -9.95 -13.19 -11.17
N ASP A 67 -10.40 -13.66 -10.01
CA ASP A 67 -11.81 -13.70 -9.63
C ASP A 67 -12.34 -12.33 -9.14
N LYS A 68 -11.46 -11.37 -8.87
CA LYS A 68 -11.79 -10.06 -8.29
C LYS A 68 -11.78 -8.92 -9.30
N TYR A 69 -10.88 -8.95 -10.27
CA TYR A 69 -10.78 -7.93 -11.32
C TYR A 69 -11.49 -8.33 -12.62
N CYS A 70 -11.61 -7.39 -13.56
CA CYS A 70 -12.17 -7.63 -14.88
C CYS A 70 -11.18 -8.38 -15.81
N VAL A 71 -11.54 -9.57 -16.26
CA VAL A 71 -10.88 -10.40 -17.27
C VAL A 71 -11.56 -10.28 -18.65
N LYS A 72 -12.87 -10.02 -18.72
CA LYS A 72 -13.63 -9.92 -19.98
C LYS A 72 -14.72 -8.85 -19.95
N GLU A 73 -15.06 -8.31 -21.12
CA GLU A 73 -16.14 -7.31 -21.23
C GLU A 73 -17.50 -7.89 -20.80
N LYS A 74 -18.35 -7.02 -20.26
CA LYS A 74 -19.73 -7.31 -19.80
C LYS A 74 -19.83 -8.32 -18.65
N GLU A 75 -18.72 -8.79 -18.10
CA GLU A 75 -18.80 -9.48 -16.81
C GLU A 75 -19.05 -8.47 -15.69
N LYS A 76 -19.54 -8.98 -14.57
CA LYS A 76 -19.82 -8.16 -13.40
C LYS A 76 -18.72 -8.32 -12.37
N ARG A 77 -18.21 -7.19 -11.91
CA ARG A 77 -17.27 -7.07 -10.79
C ARG A 77 -17.70 -5.97 -9.85
N MET A 78 -17.12 -5.96 -8.66
CA MET A 78 -17.40 -4.92 -7.66
C MET A 78 -16.66 -3.64 -8.02
N ASP A 79 -17.36 -2.52 -8.03
CA ASP A 79 -16.75 -1.20 -7.96
C ASP A 79 -16.36 -0.95 -6.49
N PHE A 80 -15.06 -0.94 -6.21
CA PHE A 80 -14.56 -0.82 -4.83
C PHE A 80 -14.89 0.54 -4.17
N LEU A 81 -15.25 1.55 -4.95
CA LEU A 81 -15.59 2.88 -4.40
C LEU A 81 -17.01 2.91 -3.81
N ASN A 82 -17.98 2.29 -4.47
CA ASN A 82 -19.38 2.29 -4.01
C ASN A 82 -19.87 0.93 -3.50
N GLY A 83 -19.11 -0.14 -3.72
CA GLY A 83 -19.43 -1.52 -3.30
C GLY A 83 -20.48 -2.21 -4.17
N GLU A 84 -20.92 -1.56 -5.24
CA GLU A 84 -21.94 -2.09 -6.15
C GLU A 84 -21.33 -2.96 -7.24
N SER A 85 -22.15 -3.83 -7.80
CA SER A 85 -21.78 -4.54 -9.02
C SER A 85 -21.87 -3.62 -10.23
N ALA A 86 -20.82 -3.60 -11.04
CA ALA A 86 -20.74 -2.87 -12.30
C ALA A 86 -20.25 -3.77 -13.44
N ASP A 87 -20.65 -3.44 -14.66
CA ASP A 87 -20.21 -4.14 -15.87
C ASP A 87 -18.79 -3.72 -16.22
N CYS A 88 -17.95 -4.69 -16.58
CA CYS A 88 -16.61 -4.44 -17.05
C CYS A 88 -16.62 -3.94 -18.50
N HIS A 89 -15.91 -2.84 -18.76
CA HIS A 89 -15.66 -2.29 -20.08
C HIS A 89 -14.27 -2.64 -20.59
N ALA A 90 -14.01 -2.39 -21.88
CA ALA A 90 -12.72 -2.70 -22.52
C ALA A 90 -11.50 -2.10 -21.78
N HIS A 91 -11.64 -0.94 -21.15
CA HIS A 91 -10.56 -0.29 -20.40
C HIS A 91 -10.33 -0.89 -19.01
N ASP A 92 -11.35 -1.51 -18.42
CA ASP A 92 -11.29 -2.16 -17.10
C ASP A 92 -10.56 -3.50 -17.15
N ILE A 93 -10.44 -4.09 -18.36
CA ILE A 93 -9.83 -5.40 -18.53
C ILE A 93 -8.36 -5.39 -18.05
N MET A 94 -8.11 -6.24 -17.07
CA MET A 94 -6.81 -6.52 -16.49
C MET A 94 -6.05 -7.49 -17.40
N LEU A 95 -5.35 -6.91 -18.36
CA LEU A 95 -4.40 -7.66 -19.19
C LEU A 95 -3.21 -8.09 -18.33
N ARG A 96 -2.58 -9.22 -18.68
CA ARG A 96 -1.40 -9.75 -17.96
C ARG A 96 -0.31 -8.68 -17.77
N GLY A 97 -0.04 -7.87 -18.79
CA GLY A 97 0.95 -6.79 -18.71
C GLY A 97 0.58 -5.69 -17.70
N LYS A 98 -0.71 -5.40 -17.49
CA LYS A 98 -1.16 -4.44 -16.46
C LYS A 98 -0.93 -5.03 -15.06
N GLU A 99 -1.32 -6.28 -14.85
CA GLU A 99 -1.15 -6.97 -13.56
C GLU A 99 0.34 -7.08 -13.18
N GLU A 100 1.19 -7.49 -14.13
CA GLU A 100 2.64 -7.58 -13.95
C GLU A 100 3.24 -6.19 -13.65
N ALA A 101 2.84 -5.16 -14.39
CA ALA A 101 3.29 -3.79 -14.14
C ALA A 101 2.91 -3.32 -12.73
N ILE A 102 1.68 -3.58 -12.27
CA ILE A 102 1.24 -3.21 -10.91
C ILE A 102 2.10 -3.92 -9.86
N LYS A 103 2.21 -5.25 -9.95
CA LYS A 103 2.84 -6.09 -8.91
C LYS A 103 4.36 -5.96 -8.87
N ASN A 104 5.01 -5.83 -10.02
CA ASN A 104 6.46 -5.97 -10.15
C ASN A 104 7.18 -4.65 -10.48
N GLU A 105 6.46 -3.62 -10.92
CA GLU A 105 7.08 -2.33 -11.23
C GLU A 105 6.50 -1.17 -10.42
N ILE A 106 5.21 -0.88 -10.59
CA ILE A 106 4.56 0.33 -10.07
C ILE A 106 4.58 0.31 -8.54
N LEU A 107 4.06 -0.73 -7.91
CA LEU A 107 4.00 -0.80 -6.44
C LEU A 107 5.39 -0.87 -5.81
N PRO A 108 6.33 -1.74 -6.26
CA PRO A 108 7.68 -1.74 -5.69
C PRO A 108 8.39 -0.38 -5.80
N LYS A 109 8.30 0.31 -6.95
CA LYS A 109 8.90 1.64 -7.15
C LYS A 109 8.22 2.70 -6.27
N ALA A 110 6.89 2.68 -6.16
CA ALA A 110 6.14 3.61 -5.31
C ALA A 110 6.45 3.40 -3.82
N ILE A 111 6.48 2.15 -3.36
CA ILE A 111 6.86 1.78 -1.99
C ILE A 111 8.26 2.28 -1.70
N LYS A 112 9.22 2.02 -2.60
CA LYS A 112 10.59 2.51 -2.46
C LYS A 112 10.66 4.02 -2.27
N LEU A 113 9.96 4.80 -3.09
CA LEU A 113 9.94 6.27 -2.94
C LEU A 113 9.45 6.75 -1.56
N HIS A 114 8.54 6.00 -0.93
CA HIS A 114 8.05 6.32 0.42
C HIS A 114 9.03 5.84 1.49
N THR A 115 9.52 4.60 1.39
CA THR A 115 10.41 4.02 2.40
C THR A 115 11.82 4.63 2.39
N ASP A 116 12.26 5.20 1.27
CA ASP A 116 13.54 5.92 1.16
C ASP A 116 13.50 7.28 1.89
N ARG A 117 12.31 7.86 2.09
CA ARG A 117 12.14 9.22 2.62
C ARG A 117 11.50 9.26 4.00
N LEU A 118 10.67 8.26 4.33
CA LEU A 118 9.90 8.23 5.55
C LEU A 118 10.57 7.29 6.56
N LEU A 119 11.03 7.89 7.65
CA LEU A 119 11.34 7.17 8.88
C LEU A 119 10.11 7.18 9.78
N VAL A 120 9.94 6.10 10.56
CA VAL A 120 8.88 5.98 11.56
C VAL A 120 9.44 5.46 12.87
N GLN A 121 8.78 5.82 13.96
CA GLN A 121 8.99 5.13 15.24
C GLN A 121 8.16 3.85 15.22
N ARG A 122 8.82 2.71 15.08
CA ARG A 122 8.14 1.42 14.91
C ARG A 122 7.39 1.01 16.16
N MET A 123 6.19 0.48 15.96
CA MET A 123 5.42 -0.15 17.03
C MET A 123 6.05 -1.51 17.39
N LYS A 124 6.08 -1.82 18.69
CA LYS A 124 6.59 -3.11 19.20
C LYS A 124 5.54 -4.22 19.14
N THR A 125 4.28 -3.88 18.93
CA THR A 125 3.15 -4.80 18.86
C THR A 125 2.71 -5.04 17.41
N PRO A 126 2.09 -6.19 17.10
CA PRO A 126 1.50 -6.42 15.79
C PRO A 126 0.46 -5.34 15.45
N LEU A 127 0.49 -4.86 14.20
CA LEU A 127 -0.43 -3.84 13.71
C LEU A 127 -1.84 -4.41 13.59
N GLN A 128 -2.78 -3.88 14.36
CA GLN A 128 -4.15 -4.38 14.40
C GLN A 128 -4.95 -3.89 13.20
N VAL A 129 -5.72 -4.78 12.58
CA VAL A 129 -6.65 -4.43 11.51
C VAL A 129 -8.05 -4.36 12.12
N PRO A 130 -8.68 -3.19 12.19
CA PRO A 130 -10.03 -3.09 12.73
C PRO A 130 -11.03 -3.79 11.79
N LYS A 131 -12.17 -4.16 12.35
CA LYS A 131 -13.30 -4.61 11.52
C LYS A 131 -13.89 -3.42 10.79
N PHE A 132 -13.90 -3.47 9.46
CA PHE A 132 -14.53 -2.43 8.64
C PHE A 132 -16.04 -2.66 8.57
N SER A 133 -16.81 -1.79 9.23
CA SER A 133 -18.28 -1.83 9.21
C SER A 133 -18.85 -1.13 7.98
N LYS A 134 -19.99 -1.63 7.47
CA LYS A 134 -20.77 -0.94 6.43
C LYS A 134 -21.54 0.24 7.03
N PRO A 135 -21.78 1.33 6.27
CA PRO A 135 -21.35 1.58 4.89
C PRO A 135 -20.00 2.33 4.85
N SER A 136 -18.91 1.64 4.49
CA SER A 136 -17.58 2.24 4.30
C SER A 136 -16.90 1.64 3.08
N VAL A 137 -16.22 2.47 2.30
CA VAL A 137 -15.35 2.06 1.17
C VAL A 137 -14.38 0.95 1.60
N CYS A 138 -13.87 1.05 2.83
CA CYS A 138 -12.90 0.10 3.39
C CYS A 138 -13.48 -1.30 3.60
N SER A 139 -14.80 -1.41 3.79
CA SER A 139 -15.48 -2.70 3.95
C SER A 139 -15.58 -3.51 2.66
N HIS A 140 -15.18 -2.93 1.52
CA HIS A 140 -15.19 -3.60 0.21
C HIS A 140 -13.92 -4.40 -0.05
N PHE A 141 -12.85 -4.19 0.74
CA PHE A 141 -11.57 -4.87 0.57
C PHE A 141 -11.51 -6.19 1.31
N THR A 142 -10.84 -7.17 0.71
CA THR A 142 -10.63 -8.49 1.30
C THR A 142 -9.53 -8.42 2.34
N ILE A 143 -9.86 -8.74 3.59
CA ILE A 143 -8.88 -8.88 4.68
C ILE A 143 -8.19 -10.25 4.53
N PRO A 144 -6.86 -10.33 4.35
CA PRO A 144 -6.17 -11.59 4.12
C PRO A 144 -6.13 -12.49 5.35
N GLY A 145 -6.72 -13.68 5.22
CA GLY A 145 -6.64 -14.77 6.19
C GLY A 145 -7.44 -14.56 7.49
N ASP A 146 -7.49 -15.61 8.31
CA ASP A 146 -8.23 -15.64 9.59
C ASP A 146 -7.51 -14.89 10.74
N ARG A 147 -6.46 -14.12 10.43
CA ARG A 147 -5.58 -13.46 11.42
C ARG A 147 -5.94 -12.01 11.73
N ALA A 148 -7.04 -11.48 11.19
CA ALA A 148 -7.61 -10.21 11.63
C ALA A 148 -7.60 -10.01 13.18
N PRO A 149 -7.87 -11.03 14.03
CA PRO A 149 -7.81 -10.85 15.48
C PRO A 149 -6.41 -10.84 16.12
N TYR A 150 -5.35 -11.27 15.43
CA TYR A 150 -3.98 -11.32 15.99
C TYR A 150 -3.09 -10.15 15.52
N GLY A 151 -3.51 -9.43 14.48
CA GLY A 151 -2.74 -8.35 13.88
C GLY A 151 -1.63 -8.84 12.93
N VAL A 152 -0.95 -7.88 12.32
CA VAL A 152 0.11 -8.13 11.34
C VAL A 152 1.46 -7.76 11.93
N GLU A 153 2.33 -8.75 12.09
CA GLU A 153 3.70 -8.55 12.57
C GLU A 153 4.57 -7.83 11.56
N ASN A 154 5.56 -7.10 12.06
CA ASN A 154 6.61 -6.45 11.28
C ASN A 154 6.09 -5.51 10.17
N ALA A 155 4.97 -4.84 10.44
CA ALA A 155 4.38 -3.84 9.56
C ALA A 155 4.14 -2.55 10.33
N ASP A 156 4.45 -1.43 9.70
CA ASP A 156 4.11 -0.09 10.18
C ASP A 156 2.96 0.51 9.35
N PHE A 157 2.75 -0.01 8.13
CA PHE A 157 1.64 0.36 7.25
C PHE A 157 1.14 -0.87 6.47
N LEU A 158 -0.18 -0.98 6.30
CA LEU A 158 -0.81 -1.99 5.46
C LEU A 158 -1.45 -1.32 4.25
N LEU A 159 -1.10 -1.81 3.06
CA LEU A 159 -1.67 -1.34 1.79
C LEU A 159 -2.54 -2.44 1.19
N TYR A 160 -3.82 -2.16 0.98
CA TYR A 160 -4.74 -3.05 0.29
C TYR A 160 -4.89 -2.56 -1.15
N VAL A 161 -4.61 -3.43 -2.11
CA VAL A 161 -4.65 -3.07 -3.54
C VAL A 161 -5.73 -3.87 -4.22
N ALA A 162 -6.59 -3.16 -4.95
CA ALA A 162 -7.68 -3.72 -5.72
C ALA A 162 -7.70 -3.16 -7.13
N ALA A 163 -8.34 -3.89 -8.04
CA ALA A 163 -8.73 -3.38 -9.35
C ALA A 163 -10.14 -3.85 -9.67
N GLY A 164 -10.98 -2.91 -10.11
CA GLY A 164 -12.36 -3.16 -10.48
C GLY A 164 -12.86 -2.11 -11.46
N PRO A 165 -14.03 -2.35 -12.06
CA PRO A 165 -14.67 -1.38 -12.93
C PRO A 165 -15.05 -0.12 -12.16
N SER A 166 -15.18 1.00 -12.86
CA SER A 166 -15.79 2.20 -12.32
C SER A 166 -16.92 2.67 -13.23
N LYS A 167 -18.08 2.93 -12.63
CA LYS A 167 -19.23 3.52 -13.36
C LYS A 167 -18.93 4.93 -13.87
N LYS A 168 -17.93 5.62 -13.30
CA LYS A 168 -17.50 6.93 -13.76
C LYS A 168 -16.34 6.74 -14.73
N LEU A 169 -16.58 7.04 -16.01
CA LEU A 169 -15.58 7.06 -17.10
C LEU A 169 -14.36 7.98 -16.82
N THR A 170 -14.37 8.74 -15.73
CA THR A 170 -13.33 9.65 -15.27
C THR A 170 -12.54 9.13 -14.06
N SER A 171 -12.71 7.87 -13.64
CA SER A 171 -12.05 7.38 -12.43
C SER A 171 -10.54 7.21 -12.59
N PHE A 172 -9.84 8.24 -12.11
CA PHE A 172 -8.45 8.20 -11.68
C PHE A 172 -8.27 7.16 -10.56
N THR A 173 -7.08 6.54 -10.50
CA THR A 173 -6.64 5.77 -9.35
C THR A 173 -6.90 6.57 -8.06
N TRP A 174 -7.55 5.96 -7.07
CA TRP A 174 -7.86 6.58 -5.79
C TRP A 174 -7.27 5.78 -4.64
N ALA A 175 -7.10 6.45 -3.50
CA ALA A 175 -6.69 5.83 -2.24
C ALA A 175 -7.34 6.60 -1.08
N VAL A 176 -7.67 5.89 0.00
CA VAL A 176 -8.20 6.48 1.23
C VAL A 176 -7.56 5.79 2.44
N THR A 177 -7.45 6.50 3.56
CA THR A 177 -7.03 5.91 4.82
C THR A 177 -8.22 5.21 5.48
N CYS A 178 -8.08 3.92 5.75
CA CYS A 178 -9.17 3.10 6.30
C CYS A 178 -9.13 2.92 7.82
N ALA A 179 -7.94 3.01 8.41
CA ALA A 179 -7.73 2.87 9.83
C ALA A 179 -6.49 3.68 10.21
N ILE A 180 -6.51 4.15 11.45
CA ILE A 180 -5.39 4.78 12.15
C ILE A 180 -5.28 3.99 13.46
N ASP A 181 -4.07 3.66 13.88
CA ASP A 181 -3.88 2.98 15.15
C ASP A 181 -4.27 3.92 16.30
N ASP A 182 -5.26 3.52 17.11
CA ASP A 182 -5.82 4.38 18.15
C ASP A 182 -4.81 4.72 19.25
N GLN A 183 -3.82 3.85 19.49
CA GLN A 183 -2.82 4.04 20.54
C GLN A 183 -1.75 5.06 20.14
N SER A 184 -1.26 4.97 18.91
CA SER A 184 -0.25 5.89 18.39
C SER A 184 -0.85 7.12 17.70
N LYS A 185 -2.16 7.11 17.42
CA LYS A 185 -2.86 8.09 16.56
C LYS A 185 -2.16 8.24 15.19
N ARG A 186 -1.45 7.20 14.74
CA ARG A 186 -0.67 7.14 13.49
C ARG A 186 -1.27 6.13 12.52
#